data_AF-A0A936HUX6-F1
#
_entry.id   AF-A0A936HUX6-F1
#
_cell.length_a   1.000
_cell.length_b   1.000
_cell.length_c   1.000
_cell.angle_alpha   90.00
_cell.angle_beta   90.00
_cell.angle_gamma   90.00
#
_symmetry.space_group_name_H-M   'P 1'
#
loop_
_entity.id
_entity.type
_entity.pdbx_description
1 polymer ?
#
loop_
_entity_poly.entity_id
_entity_poly.type
_entity_poly.pdbx_seq_one_letter_code
_entity_poly.pdbx_strand_id
1 'polypeptide(L)'
;MKALLIFGGFALAMFLGFYPGGVAKPRPAWWRAIAMVAIVVLVIVGFGVPTGGRFGSAKMITMTKDVPPLLPVMGEVMQAPTNGIAVLRDADGDLDTFRLAGPAMNPSDIRLGDQVILDARFVRSEKLFEAERIASVNPIVTAPLIPGLEERARNLYFHVPSAWVAQIAWFVAFGFAIAYLRKRKIEHDVIASSAAALGGVFCLLATITGSVWARFNWGTFWTWDDPRLISITIVLIVFGAYFALRSAIEHQDQRARISAVYMSILVLPVTFFMFVYPRIAGGLHPGSKGDVNSGPVLSGEADAMNIVMQVIYGLAIFSFILLYFWMLNVAVRTRLLELRRQRRAVAVNNREKQSPSAMGPAVVRLD
;
A
#
# COMPACT_ATOMS: atom_id res chain seq x y z
N MET A 1 -12.85 -17.62 -6.23
CA MET A 1 -11.67 -17.67 -5.33
C MET A 1 -10.87 -16.36 -5.31
N LYS A 2 -10.51 -15.75 -6.46
CA LYS A 2 -9.62 -14.57 -6.51
C LYS A 2 -10.02 -13.39 -5.59
N ALA A 3 -11.31 -13.06 -5.56
CA ALA A 3 -11.86 -12.02 -4.70
C ALA A 3 -11.84 -12.38 -3.20
N LEU A 4 -12.04 -13.65 -2.84
CA LEU A 4 -12.20 -14.09 -1.46
C LEU A 4 -10.93 -13.89 -0.61
N LEU A 5 -9.74 -14.10 -1.18
CA LEU A 5 -8.49 -13.95 -0.44
C LEU A 5 -8.16 -12.49 -0.14
N ILE A 6 -8.28 -11.63 -1.16
CA ILE A 6 -8.01 -10.20 -1.04
C ILE A 6 -9.06 -9.52 -0.14
N PHE A 7 -10.35 -9.80 -0.36
CA PHE A 7 -11.41 -9.23 0.47
C PHE A 7 -11.48 -9.84 1.88
N GLY A 8 -11.08 -11.11 2.05
CA GLY A 8 -10.97 -11.75 3.36
C GLY A 8 -9.91 -11.07 4.23
N GLY A 9 -8.72 -10.83 3.69
CA GLY A 9 -7.67 -10.06 4.37
C GLY A 9 -8.13 -8.65 4.71
N PHE A 10 -8.76 -7.95 3.76
CA PHE A 10 -9.34 -6.62 4.00
C PHE A 10 -10.36 -6.62 5.14
N ALA A 11 -11.36 -7.52 5.10
CA ALA A 11 -12.43 -7.58 6.08
C ALA A 11 -11.90 -7.90 7.48
N LEU A 12 -10.98 -8.86 7.58
CA LEU A 12 -10.33 -9.21 8.84
C LEU A 12 -9.51 -8.02 9.39
N ALA A 13 -8.75 -7.33 8.53
CA ALA A 13 -7.96 -6.17 8.95
C ALA A 13 -8.86 -5.03 9.43
N MET A 14 -9.98 -4.77 8.75
CA MET A 14 -10.97 -3.78 9.17
C MET A 14 -11.61 -4.15 10.51
N PHE A 15 -11.98 -5.42 10.70
CA PHE A 15 -12.49 -5.92 11.99
C PHE A 15 -11.48 -5.72 13.12
N LEU A 16 -10.24 -6.19 12.92
CA LEU A 16 -9.13 -6.00 13.87
C LEU A 16 -8.75 -4.51 14.03
N GLY A 17 -9.07 -3.68 13.06
CA GLY A 17 -8.92 -2.23 13.14
C GLY A 17 -9.76 -1.62 14.25
N PHE A 18 -10.97 -2.12 14.48
CA PHE A 18 -11.84 -1.66 15.57
C PHE A 18 -11.82 -2.58 16.80
N TYR A 19 -11.27 -3.79 16.70
CA TYR A 19 -11.19 -4.76 17.78
C TYR A 19 -9.76 -4.95 18.33
N PRO A 20 -9.54 -5.12 19.65
CA PRO A 20 -10.51 -5.01 20.72
C PRO A 20 -10.67 -3.57 21.20
N GLY A 21 -11.92 -3.18 21.50
CA GLY A 21 -12.18 -1.97 22.28
C GLY A 21 -12.13 -0.63 21.52
N GLY A 22 -12.20 -0.65 20.19
CA GLY A 22 -12.28 0.53 19.35
C GLY A 22 -10.92 1.14 19.00
N VAL A 23 -10.96 2.40 18.53
CA VAL A 23 -9.77 3.11 18.05
C VAL A 23 -8.95 3.73 19.19
N ALA A 24 -9.57 4.04 20.33
CA ALA A 24 -8.94 4.83 21.39
C ALA A 24 -8.33 4.02 22.54
N LYS A 25 -8.66 2.72 22.68
CA LYS A 25 -8.14 1.88 23.77
C LYS A 25 -6.77 1.27 23.41
N PRO A 26 -5.85 1.08 24.37
CA PRO A 26 -4.55 0.46 24.09
C PRO A 26 -4.69 -0.91 23.42
N ARG A 27 -3.90 -1.16 22.37
CA ARG A 27 -3.87 -2.48 21.71
C ARG A 27 -3.16 -3.52 22.57
N PRO A 28 -3.73 -4.73 22.76
CA PRO A 28 -3.10 -5.79 23.52
C PRO A 28 -1.81 -6.28 22.84
N ALA A 29 -0.96 -7.00 23.57
CA ALA A 29 0.33 -7.49 23.07
C ALA A 29 0.18 -8.40 21.84
N TRP A 30 -0.77 -9.34 21.85
CA TRP A 30 -1.02 -10.24 20.72
C TRP A 30 -1.35 -9.49 19.43
N TRP A 31 -2.15 -8.42 19.52
CA TRP A 31 -2.54 -7.62 18.36
C TRP A 31 -1.33 -6.91 17.76
N ARG A 32 -0.47 -6.34 18.62
CA ARG A 32 0.77 -5.67 18.20
C ARG A 32 1.74 -6.67 17.56
N ALA A 33 1.84 -7.88 18.11
CA ALA A 33 2.64 -8.95 17.54
C ALA A 33 2.15 -9.33 16.13
N ILE A 34 0.84 -9.52 15.93
CA ILE A 34 0.26 -9.81 14.61
C ILE A 34 0.60 -8.70 13.61
N ALA A 35 0.37 -7.43 13.99
CA ALA A 35 0.66 -6.31 13.10
C ALA A 35 2.16 -6.24 12.71
N MET A 36 3.05 -6.46 13.69
CA MET A 36 4.50 -6.45 13.45
C MET A 36 4.94 -7.62 12.56
N VAL A 37 4.47 -8.84 12.85
CA VAL A 37 4.76 -10.02 12.04
C VAL A 37 4.23 -9.84 10.62
N ALA A 38 3.01 -9.34 10.44
CA ALA A 38 2.43 -9.13 9.12
C ALA A 38 3.28 -8.18 8.25
N ILE A 39 3.72 -7.05 8.82
CA ILE A 39 4.59 -6.08 8.12
C ILE A 39 5.96 -6.69 7.82
N VAL A 40 6.58 -7.40 8.77
CA VAL A 40 7.89 -8.04 8.58
C VAL A 40 7.82 -9.09 7.48
N VAL A 41 6.81 -9.97 7.52
CA VAL A 41 6.58 -10.98 6.49
C VAL A 41 6.32 -10.31 5.14
N LEU A 42 5.53 -9.24 5.08
CA LEU A 42 5.31 -8.48 3.84
C LEU A 42 6.62 -7.95 3.26
N VAL A 43 7.51 -7.37 4.07
CA VAL A 43 8.80 -6.85 3.59
C VAL A 43 9.68 -7.98 3.07
N ILE A 44 9.80 -9.07 3.83
CA ILE A 44 10.60 -10.24 3.43
C ILE A 44 10.07 -10.84 2.13
N VAL A 45 8.76 -11.09 2.04
CA VAL A 45 8.16 -11.72 0.87
C VAL A 45 8.14 -10.76 -0.33
N GLY A 46 7.83 -9.48 -0.10
CA GLY A 46 7.74 -8.46 -1.13
C GLY A 46 9.06 -8.23 -1.87
N PHE A 47 10.20 -8.37 -1.18
CA PHE A 47 11.54 -8.20 -1.79
C PHE A 47 12.32 -9.51 -2.01
N GLY A 48 12.08 -10.54 -1.20
CA GLY A 48 12.87 -11.77 -1.19
C GLY A 48 12.34 -12.90 -2.07
N VAL A 49 11.06 -12.89 -2.46
CA VAL A 49 10.54 -13.90 -3.40
C VAL A 49 11.10 -13.62 -4.80
N PRO A 50 11.84 -14.55 -5.43
CA PRO A 50 12.36 -14.34 -6.78
C PRO A 50 11.21 -14.25 -7.80
N THR A 51 11.40 -13.48 -8.86
CA THR A 51 10.48 -13.52 -10.00
C THR A 51 10.90 -14.62 -10.96
N GLY A 52 9.94 -15.21 -11.66
CA GLY A 52 10.18 -16.25 -12.66
C GLY A 52 9.18 -16.12 -13.79
N GLY A 53 9.68 -15.92 -15.01
CA GLY A 53 8.91 -15.83 -16.23
C GLY A 53 8.87 -17.15 -17.00
N ARG A 54 7.84 -17.29 -17.82
CA ARG A 54 7.68 -18.41 -18.77
C ARG A 54 8.46 -18.16 -20.05
N PHE A 55 8.74 -19.22 -20.81
CA PHE A 55 9.58 -19.10 -22.01
C PHE A 55 8.91 -18.23 -23.07
N GLY A 56 7.61 -18.43 -23.30
CA GLY A 56 6.82 -17.61 -24.23
C GLY A 56 6.85 -16.11 -23.88
N SER A 57 6.62 -15.78 -22.61
CA SER A 57 6.65 -14.39 -22.14
C SER A 57 8.05 -13.77 -22.28
N ALA A 58 9.11 -14.52 -21.96
CA ALA A 58 10.48 -14.06 -22.09
C ALA A 58 10.87 -13.80 -23.56
N LYS A 59 10.48 -14.69 -24.49
CA LYS A 59 10.65 -14.50 -25.93
C LYS A 59 9.93 -13.24 -26.42
N MET A 60 8.67 -13.06 -26.04
CA MET A 60 7.87 -11.88 -26.40
C MET A 60 8.53 -10.56 -25.96
N ILE A 61 9.01 -10.49 -24.71
CA ILE A 61 9.70 -9.29 -24.19
C ILE A 61 11.01 -9.05 -24.95
N THR A 62 11.75 -10.12 -25.25
CA THR A 62 13.00 -10.02 -26.01
C THR A 62 12.77 -9.61 -27.46
N MET A 63 11.62 -9.96 -28.04
CA MET A 63 11.26 -9.64 -29.43
C MET A 63 10.92 -8.15 -29.64
N THR A 64 10.45 -7.48 -28.59
CA THR A 64 9.95 -6.10 -28.64
C THR A 64 11.00 -5.03 -28.32
N LYS A 65 12.21 -5.42 -27.89
CA LYS A 65 13.31 -4.51 -27.53
C LYS A 65 14.53 -4.72 -28.45
N ASP A 66 15.20 -3.62 -28.82
CA ASP A 66 16.40 -3.64 -29.68
C ASP A 66 17.60 -4.33 -29.01
N VAL A 67 17.73 -4.16 -27.69
CA VAL A 67 18.69 -4.89 -26.85
C VAL A 67 17.90 -5.84 -25.96
N PRO A 68 18.07 -7.17 -26.11
CA PRO A 68 17.46 -8.18 -25.25
C PRO A 68 17.75 -7.93 -23.77
N PRO A 69 16.75 -7.65 -22.93
CA PRO A 69 16.99 -7.54 -21.50
C PRO A 69 17.31 -8.91 -20.92
N LEU A 70 18.09 -8.93 -19.84
CA LEU A 70 18.24 -10.10 -19.00
C LEU A 70 16.94 -10.29 -18.19
N LEU A 71 16.27 -11.42 -18.35
CA LEU A 71 14.99 -11.71 -17.73
C LEU A 71 15.10 -12.95 -16.84
N PRO A 72 14.43 -12.98 -15.68
CA PRO A 72 14.37 -14.18 -14.88
C PRO A 72 13.40 -15.16 -15.53
N VAL A 73 13.93 -16.29 -15.99
CA VAL A 73 13.21 -17.35 -16.69
C VAL A 73 13.22 -18.61 -15.82
N MET A 74 12.05 -19.16 -15.56
CA MET A 74 11.88 -20.32 -14.68
C MET A 74 11.64 -21.60 -15.48
N GLY A 75 12.30 -22.68 -15.10
CA GLY A 75 12.03 -24.01 -15.65
C GLY A 75 12.63 -25.15 -14.84
N GLU A 76 12.09 -26.34 -15.04
CA GLU A 76 12.62 -27.61 -14.55
C GLU A 76 13.73 -28.11 -15.46
N VAL A 77 14.84 -28.56 -14.89
CA VAL A 77 15.96 -29.08 -15.65
C VAL A 77 15.65 -30.49 -16.14
N MET A 78 15.41 -30.63 -17.43
CA MET A 78 15.10 -31.91 -18.09
C MET A 78 16.35 -32.63 -18.59
N GLN A 79 17.42 -31.87 -18.84
CA GLN A 79 18.73 -32.40 -19.19
C GLN A 79 19.80 -31.60 -18.46
N ALA A 80 20.59 -32.29 -17.63
CA ALA A 80 21.68 -31.67 -16.89
C ALA A 80 22.74 -31.07 -17.84
N PRO A 81 23.45 -30.01 -17.42
CA PRO A 81 24.33 -29.27 -18.31
C PRO A 81 25.42 -30.16 -18.94
N THR A 82 25.44 -30.24 -20.27
CA THR A 82 26.50 -30.91 -21.04
C THR A 82 27.14 -29.88 -21.94
N ASN A 83 28.45 -29.66 -21.83
CA ASN A 83 29.17 -28.58 -22.54
C ASN A 83 28.55 -27.19 -22.34
N GLY A 84 28.02 -26.91 -21.14
CA GLY A 84 27.36 -25.65 -20.82
C GLY A 84 25.98 -25.48 -21.47
N ILE A 85 25.36 -26.54 -21.98
CA ILE A 85 23.99 -26.51 -22.53
C ILE A 85 23.07 -27.34 -21.65
N ALA A 86 21.94 -26.76 -21.25
CA ALA A 86 20.87 -27.43 -20.52
C ALA A 86 19.55 -27.32 -21.28
N VAL A 87 18.66 -28.30 -21.09
CA VAL A 87 17.28 -28.24 -21.60
C VAL A 87 16.36 -28.10 -20.41
N LEU A 88 15.52 -27.06 -20.43
CA LEU A 88 14.59 -26.78 -19.36
C LEU A 88 13.15 -26.92 -19.87
N ARG A 89 12.22 -27.23 -18.96
CA ARG A 89 10.78 -27.23 -19.19
C ARG A 89 10.11 -26.15 -18.35
N ASP A 90 9.30 -25.28 -18.95
CA ASP A 90 8.56 -24.28 -18.18
C ASP A 90 7.22 -24.83 -17.62
N ALA A 91 6.48 -23.96 -16.92
CA ALA A 91 5.20 -24.32 -16.31
C ALA A 91 4.08 -24.66 -17.32
N ASP A 92 4.21 -24.25 -18.58
CA ASP A 92 3.27 -24.60 -19.65
C ASP A 92 3.65 -25.93 -20.33
N GLY A 93 4.79 -26.50 -19.95
CA GLY A 93 5.33 -27.72 -20.54
C GLY A 93 6.20 -27.47 -21.77
N ASP A 94 6.46 -26.21 -22.11
CA ASP A 94 7.33 -25.86 -23.23
C ASP A 94 8.77 -26.22 -22.90
N LEU A 95 9.49 -26.79 -23.87
CA LEU A 95 10.91 -27.12 -23.77
C LEU A 95 11.73 -26.09 -24.53
N ASP A 96 12.83 -25.63 -23.91
CA ASP A 96 13.79 -24.77 -24.59
C ASP A 96 15.23 -25.05 -24.14
N THR A 97 16.17 -24.61 -24.97
CA THR A 97 17.59 -24.81 -24.79
C THR A 97 18.23 -23.57 -24.17
N PHE A 98 19.02 -23.79 -23.13
CA PHE A 98 19.72 -22.76 -22.40
C PHE A 98 21.22 -22.99 -22.49
N ARG A 99 21.93 -22.00 -23.05
CA ARG A 99 23.38 -21.91 -22.97
C ARG A 99 23.75 -21.19 -21.68
N LEU A 100 24.47 -21.89 -20.82
CA LEU A 100 25.00 -21.40 -19.56
C LEU A 100 26.36 -20.72 -19.84
N ALA A 101 26.33 -19.42 -20.14
CA ALA A 101 27.48 -18.69 -20.69
C ALA A 101 28.08 -17.62 -19.76
N GLY A 102 27.40 -17.27 -18.67
CA GLY A 102 27.82 -16.15 -17.83
C GLY A 102 28.99 -16.47 -16.89
N PRO A 103 29.83 -15.45 -16.55
CA PRO A 103 30.98 -15.63 -15.66
C PRO A 103 30.59 -15.94 -14.21
N ALA A 104 29.35 -15.66 -13.82
CA ALA A 104 28.79 -15.92 -12.50
C ALA A 104 27.97 -17.22 -12.45
N MET A 105 28.12 -18.10 -13.44
CA MET A 105 27.33 -19.32 -13.60
C MET A 105 28.24 -20.54 -13.54
N ASN A 106 27.98 -21.42 -12.57
CA ASN A 106 28.64 -22.72 -12.49
C ASN A 106 27.65 -23.83 -12.89
N PRO A 107 27.86 -24.51 -14.03
CA PRO A 107 26.94 -25.55 -14.50
C PRO A 107 26.73 -26.70 -13.51
N SER A 108 27.67 -26.96 -12.59
CA SER A 108 27.51 -28.03 -11.59
C SER A 108 26.47 -27.72 -10.51
N ASP A 109 26.05 -26.45 -10.39
CA ASP A 109 25.10 -26.00 -9.37
C ASP A 109 23.65 -26.35 -9.73
N ILE A 110 23.43 -26.85 -10.95
CA ILE A 110 22.13 -27.25 -11.49
C ILE A 110 22.13 -28.74 -11.76
N ARG A 111 21.15 -29.46 -11.22
CA ARG A 111 20.98 -30.91 -11.38
C ARG A 111 19.70 -31.23 -12.14
N LEU A 112 19.66 -32.44 -12.68
CA LEU A 112 18.46 -32.99 -13.30
C LEU A 112 17.29 -32.97 -12.29
N GLY A 113 16.15 -32.43 -12.71
CA GLY A 113 14.95 -32.28 -11.88
C GLY A 113 14.92 -31.03 -11.00
N ASP A 114 16.00 -30.23 -10.94
CA ASP A 114 15.96 -28.96 -10.21
C ASP A 114 15.02 -27.97 -10.90
N GLN A 115 14.24 -27.25 -10.10
CA GLN A 115 13.52 -26.07 -10.54
C GLN A 115 14.45 -24.86 -10.45
N VAL A 116 14.81 -24.25 -11.56
CA VAL A 116 15.75 -23.13 -11.57
C VAL A 116 15.11 -21.86 -12.11
N ILE A 117 15.58 -20.73 -11.60
CA ILE A 117 15.33 -19.42 -12.16
C ILE A 117 16.68 -18.92 -12.70
N LEU A 118 16.75 -18.74 -14.01
CA LEU A 118 17.94 -18.27 -14.70
C LEU A 118 17.69 -16.88 -15.24
N ASP A 119 18.61 -15.97 -14.97
CA ASP A 119 18.57 -14.67 -15.63
C ASP A 119 19.16 -14.83 -17.04
N ALA A 120 18.27 -14.79 -18.03
CA ALA A 120 18.55 -15.18 -19.39
C ALA A 120 17.94 -14.21 -20.42
N ARG A 121 18.56 -14.16 -21.61
CA ARG A 121 18.05 -13.45 -22.79
C ARG A 121 17.86 -14.44 -23.94
N PHE A 122 16.84 -14.22 -24.77
CA PHE A 122 16.62 -15.05 -25.95
C PHE A 122 17.44 -14.54 -27.16
N VAL A 123 18.34 -15.36 -27.68
CA VAL A 123 19.18 -15.03 -28.85
C VAL A 123 18.50 -15.51 -30.13
N ARG A 124 17.95 -14.56 -30.90
CA ARG A 124 17.11 -14.87 -32.07
C ARG A 124 17.85 -15.61 -33.19
N SER A 125 19.12 -15.26 -33.44
CA SER A 125 19.96 -15.88 -34.47
C SER A 125 20.19 -17.37 -34.22
N GLU A 126 20.25 -17.75 -32.95
CA GLU A 126 20.60 -19.11 -32.52
C GLU A 126 19.41 -19.90 -31.97
N LYS A 127 18.26 -19.23 -31.80
CA LYS A 127 17.00 -19.80 -31.30
C LYS A 127 17.16 -20.52 -29.96
N LEU A 128 17.94 -19.93 -29.06
CA LEU A 128 18.17 -20.44 -27.71
C LEU A 128 18.22 -19.29 -26.69
N PHE A 129 18.12 -19.65 -25.41
CA PHE A 129 18.36 -18.72 -24.31
C PHE A 129 19.83 -18.71 -23.91
N GLU A 130 20.41 -17.53 -23.75
CA GLU A 130 21.69 -17.35 -23.08
C GLU A 130 21.45 -16.92 -21.64
N ALA A 131 21.87 -17.77 -20.70
CA ALA A 131 21.78 -17.51 -19.27
C ALA A 131 23.11 -16.93 -18.76
N GLU A 132 23.02 -15.84 -17.99
CA GLU A 132 24.19 -15.17 -17.42
C GLU A 132 24.42 -15.48 -15.95
N ARG A 133 23.34 -15.74 -15.18
CA ARG A 133 23.45 -16.15 -13.78
C ARG A 133 22.28 -17.01 -13.33
N ILE A 134 22.51 -17.78 -12.28
CA ILE A 134 21.48 -18.52 -11.56
C ILE A 134 20.88 -17.57 -10.52
N ALA A 135 19.62 -17.22 -10.69
CA ALA A 135 18.90 -16.34 -9.76
C ALA A 135 18.43 -17.12 -8.54
N SER A 136 17.95 -18.35 -8.73
CA SER A 136 17.54 -19.25 -7.65
C SER A 136 17.55 -20.71 -8.11
N VAL A 137 17.83 -21.63 -7.19
CA VAL A 137 17.64 -23.08 -7.36
C VAL A 137 16.62 -23.55 -6.34
N ASN A 138 15.66 -24.34 -6.79
CA ASN A 138 14.52 -24.86 -6.04
C ASN A 138 13.80 -23.80 -5.16
N PRO A 139 13.31 -22.69 -5.77
CA PRO A 139 12.59 -21.67 -5.02
C PRO A 139 11.32 -22.24 -4.39
N ILE A 140 11.09 -21.94 -3.10
CA ILE A 140 9.87 -22.35 -2.39
C ILE A 140 8.63 -21.63 -2.96
N VAL A 141 8.80 -20.36 -3.33
CA VAL A 141 7.76 -19.49 -3.88
C VAL A 141 8.38 -18.64 -4.98
N THR A 142 7.64 -18.46 -6.08
CA THR A 142 8.06 -17.61 -7.20
C THR A 142 6.94 -16.62 -7.56
N ALA A 143 7.31 -15.37 -7.76
CA ALA A 143 6.40 -14.35 -8.30
C ALA A 143 6.41 -14.41 -9.84
N PRO A 144 5.25 -14.36 -10.52
CA PRO A 144 5.24 -14.37 -11.97
C PRO A 144 5.87 -13.09 -12.53
N LEU A 145 6.64 -13.24 -13.61
CA LEU A 145 7.12 -12.13 -14.41
C LEU A 145 5.95 -11.49 -15.17
N ILE A 146 5.64 -10.22 -14.89
CA ILE A 146 4.64 -9.47 -15.65
C ILE A 146 5.35 -8.71 -16.78
N PRO A 147 5.06 -8.98 -18.06
CA PRO A 147 5.62 -8.23 -19.17
C PRO A 147 5.38 -6.72 -19.02
N GLY A 148 6.44 -5.92 -19.21
CA GLY A 148 6.40 -4.46 -19.06
C GLY A 148 6.61 -3.94 -17.62
N LEU A 149 6.34 -4.76 -16.59
CA LEU A 149 6.60 -4.39 -15.19
C LEU A 149 7.83 -5.09 -14.62
N GLU A 150 8.11 -6.34 -14.98
CA GLU A 150 9.26 -7.11 -14.51
C GLU A 150 9.39 -7.04 -12.96
N GLU A 151 10.60 -6.83 -12.42
CA GLU A 151 10.83 -6.63 -10.97
C GLU A 151 10.10 -5.42 -10.38
N ARG A 152 9.71 -4.46 -11.23
CA ARG A 152 9.06 -3.20 -10.81
C ARG A 152 7.63 -3.44 -10.35
N ALA A 153 7.04 -4.60 -10.67
CA ALA A 153 5.74 -5.02 -10.14
C ALA A 153 5.70 -5.02 -8.60
N ARG A 154 6.85 -5.19 -7.92
CA ARG A 154 6.94 -5.16 -6.45
C ARG A 154 6.51 -3.82 -5.84
N ASN A 155 6.64 -2.71 -6.58
CA ASN A 155 6.15 -1.40 -6.13
C ASN A 155 4.64 -1.45 -5.79
N LEU A 156 3.87 -2.26 -6.50
CA LEU A 156 2.42 -2.37 -6.32
C LEU A 156 2.05 -2.90 -4.93
N TYR A 157 2.91 -3.70 -4.29
CA TYR A 157 2.72 -4.20 -2.93
C TYR A 157 2.75 -3.10 -1.86
N PHE A 158 3.25 -1.91 -2.19
CA PHE A 158 3.35 -0.78 -1.27
C PHE A 158 2.48 0.39 -1.72
N HIS A 159 2.51 0.70 -3.02
CA HIS A 159 1.75 1.78 -3.61
C HIS A 159 0.24 1.60 -3.42
N VAL A 160 -0.30 0.46 -3.84
CA VAL A 160 -1.76 0.30 -3.87
C VAL A 160 -2.35 0.15 -2.47
N PRO A 161 -1.75 -0.60 -1.52
CA PRO A 161 -2.20 -0.58 -0.13
C PRO A 161 -2.15 0.81 0.51
N SER A 162 -1.18 1.65 0.16
CA SER A 162 -1.15 3.05 0.62
C SER A 162 -2.35 3.84 0.12
N ALA A 163 -2.73 3.69 -1.15
CA ALA A 163 -3.92 4.33 -1.71
C ALA A 163 -5.22 3.84 -1.02
N TRP A 164 -5.33 2.53 -0.75
CA TRP A 164 -6.45 1.96 0.01
C TRP A 164 -6.54 2.54 1.43
N VAL A 165 -5.40 2.61 2.14
CA VAL A 165 -5.36 3.17 3.49
C VAL A 165 -5.77 4.64 3.48
N ALA A 166 -5.33 5.45 2.53
CA ALA A 166 -5.74 6.85 2.42
C ALA A 166 -7.28 6.98 2.35
N GLN A 167 -7.92 6.10 1.58
CA GLN A 167 -9.38 6.08 1.44
C GLN A 167 -10.10 5.55 2.68
N ILE A 168 -9.60 4.47 3.30
CA ILE A 168 -10.13 3.96 4.57
C ILE A 168 -10.05 5.06 5.63
N ALA A 169 -8.92 5.77 5.69
CA ALA A 169 -8.72 6.85 6.64
C ALA A 169 -9.72 7.99 6.45
N TRP A 170 -10.05 8.33 5.20
CA TRP A 170 -11.11 9.28 4.89
C TRP A 170 -12.48 8.81 5.41
N PHE A 171 -12.85 7.55 5.20
CA PHE A 171 -14.12 7.00 5.70
C PHE A 171 -14.18 6.90 7.23
N VAL A 172 -13.07 6.53 7.88
CA VAL A 172 -12.97 6.56 9.34
C VAL A 172 -13.13 8.00 9.84
N ALA A 173 -12.45 8.96 9.21
CA ALA A 173 -12.55 10.36 9.56
C ALA A 173 -13.98 10.90 9.40
N PHE A 174 -14.64 10.56 8.29
CA PHE A 174 -16.04 10.87 8.03
C PHE A 174 -16.98 10.28 9.09
N GLY A 175 -16.85 8.98 9.39
CA GLY A 175 -17.69 8.31 10.40
C GLY A 175 -17.60 8.97 11.77
N PHE A 176 -16.40 9.35 12.20
CA PHE A 176 -16.19 10.06 13.46
C PHE A 176 -16.56 11.54 13.39
N ALA A 177 -16.48 12.20 12.23
CA ALA A 177 -17.03 13.54 12.00
C ALA A 177 -18.56 13.55 12.20
N ILE A 178 -19.28 12.58 11.63
CA ILE A 178 -20.72 12.41 11.87
C ILE A 178 -21.00 12.13 13.34
N ALA A 179 -20.21 11.25 13.98
CA ALA A 179 -20.35 10.98 15.41
C ALA A 179 -20.14 12.24 16.28
N TYR A 180 -19.21 13.12 15.91
CA TYR A 180 -19.03 14.42 16.54
C TYR A 180 -20.26 15.32 16.35
N LEU A 181 -20.78 15.44 15.13
CA LEU A 181 -21.96 16.27 14.86
C LEU A 181 -23.19 15.82 15.64
N ARG A 182 -23.37 14.50 15.83
CA ARG A 182 -24.50 13.93 16.59
C ARG A 182 -24.33 14.03 18.10
N LYS A 183 -23.13 13.72 18.63
CA LYS A 183 -22.92 13.56 20.07
C LYS A 183 -22.20 14.74 20.74
N ARG A 184 -21.59 15.64 19.95
CA ARG A 184 -20.79 16.79 20.42
C ARG A 184 -19.68 16.43 21.41
N LYS A 185 -19.12 15.23 21.27
CA LYS A 185 -18.01 14.73 22.09
C LYS A 185 -16.68 14.98 21.39
N ILE A 186 -15.79 15.75 22.00
CA ILE A 186 -14.51 16.14 21.41
C ILE A 186 -13.63 14.95 21.06
N GLU A 187 -13.80 13.82 21.75
CA GLU A 187 -13.08 12.58 21.48
C GLU A 187 -13.31 12.09 20.04
N HIS A 188 -14.51 12.29 19.49
CA HIS A 188 -14.78 11.94 18.10
C HIS A 188 -14.06 12.88 17.12
N ASP A 189 -13.94 14.17 17.42
CA ASP A 189 -13.15 15.11 16.61
C ASP A 189 -11.65 14.77 16.63
N VAL A 190 -11.13 14.36 17.79
CA VAL A 190 -9.74 13.89 17.90
C VAL A 190 -9.50 12.68 17.01
N ILE A 191 -10.42 11.71 17.02
CA ILE A 191 -10.31 10.54 16.15
C ILE A 191 -10.42 10.95 14.68
N ALA A 192 -11.41 11.77 14.32
CA ALA A 192 -11.65 12.21 12.95
C ALA A 192 -10.43 12.95 12.38
N SER A 193 -9.89 13.92 13.12
CA SER A 193 -8.73 14.70 12.68
C SER A 193 -7.42 13.92 12.68
N SER A 194 -7.27 12.91 13.54
CA SER A 194 -6.11 12.01 13.52
C SER A 194 -6.18 11.04 12.34
N ALA A 195 -7.37 10.52 12.04
CA ALA A 195 -7.62 9.68 10.87
C ALA A 195 -7.36 10.48 9.58
N ALA A 196 -7.85 11.72 9.49
CA ALA A 196 -7.57 12.59 8.36
C ALA A 196 -6.08 12.85 8.17
N ALA A 197 -5.33 13.05 9.26
CA ALA A 197 -3.89 13.36 9.18
C ALA A 197 -3.09 12.19 8.62
N LEU A 198 -3.37 10.98 9.13
CA LEU A 198 -2.80 9.76 8.60
C LEU A 198 -3.26 9.50 7.16
N GLY A 199 -4.53 9.76 6.84
CA GLY A 199 -5.05 9.67 5.48
C GLY A 199 -4.27 10.54 4.50
N GLY A 200 -3.96 11.79 4.88
CA GLY A 200 -3.13 12.68 4.07
C GLY A 200 -1.70 12.17 3.88
N VAL A 201 -1.09 11.58 4.92
CA VAL A 201 0.25 10.97 4.82
C VAL A 201 0.24 9.78 3.85
N PHE A 202 -0.72 8.86 3.99
CA PHE A 202 -0.84 7.71 3.08
C PHE A 202 -1.22 8.12 1.65
N CYS A 203 -2.01 9.20 1.51
CA CYS A 203 -2.30 9.79 0.21
C CYS A 203 -1.01 10.31 -0.46
N LEU A 204 -0.17 11.03 0.28
CA LEU A 204 1.12 11.51 -0.21
C LEU A 204 2.06 10.36 -0.57
N LEU A 205 2.13 9.32 0.27
CA LEU A 205 2.92 8.11 -0.01
C LEU A 205 2.43 7.40 -1.28
N ALA A 206 1.11 7.27 -1.46
CA ALA A 206 0.53 6.72 -2.68
C ALA A 206 0.92 7.56 -3.90
N THR A 207 0.86 8.89 -3.82
CA THR A 207 1.29 9.76 -4.92
C THR A 207 2.76 9.58 -5.26
N ILE A 208 3.67 9.62 -4.27
CA ILE A 208 5.12 9.48 -4.50
C ILE A 208 5.45 8.12 -5.11
N THR A 209 4.94 7.05 -4.51
CA THR A 209 5.21 5.68 -4.99
C THR A 209 4.58 5.42 -6.36
N GLY A 210 3.43 6.02 -6.64
CA GLY A 210 2.76 5.97 -7.95
C GLY A 210 3.50 6.74 -9.02
N SER A 211 4.05 7.93 -8.70
CA SER A 211 4.91 8.69 -9.61
C SER A 211 6.19 7.93 -9.99
N VAL A 212 6.79 7.22 -9.03
CA VAL A 212 7.94 6.35 -9.31
C VAL A 212 7.54 5.24 -10.29
N TRP A 213 6.39 4.58 -10.06
CA TRP A 213 5.87 3.57 -10.99
C TRP A 213 5.58 4.16 -12.39
N ALA A 214 4.96 5.33 -12.45
CA ALA A 214 4.66 6.06 -13.68
C ALA A 214 5.93 6.34 -14.49
N ARG A 215 7.03 6.77 -13.84
CA ARG A 215 8.31 6.99 -14.53
C ARG A 215 8.82 5.74 -15.21
N PHE A 216 8.68 4.59 -14.55
CA PHE A 216 9.13 3.33 -15.10
C PHE A 216 8.25 2.77 -16.21
N ASN A 217 6.95 3.05 -16.18
CA ASN A 217 5.99 2.45 -17.11
C ASN A 217 5.63 3.38 -18.28
N TRP A 218 5.64 4.69 -18.06
CA TRP A 218 5.23 5.71 -19.03
C TRP A 218 6.38 6.64 -19.44
N GLY A 219 7.57 6.48 -18.85
CA GLY A 219 8.72 7.34 -19.10
C GLY A 219 8.64 8.73 -18.43
N THR A 220 7.57 9.05 -17.69
CA THR A 220 7.41 10.32 -16.98
C THR A 220 6.85 10.09 -15.57
N PHE A 221 7.28 10.89 -14.59
CA PHE A 221 6.76 10.82 -13.21
C PHE A 221 5.30 11.25 -13.10
N TRP A 222 4.81 12.00 -14.07
CA TRP A 222 3.48 12.59 -14.03
C TRP A 222 2.96 12.90 -15.44
N THR A 223 1.66 12.75 -15.62
CA THR A 223 0.89 13.31 -16.73
C THR A 223 -0.43 13.84 -16.21
N TRP A 224 -0.87 14.97 -16.76
CA TRP A 224 -2.16 15.58 -16.41
C TRP A 224 -3.32 15.01 -17.21
N ASP A 225 -3.05 14.20 -18.24
CA ASP A 225 -4.08 13.58 -19.06
C ASP A 225 -4.65 12.31 -18.43
N ASP A 226 -4.04 11.81 -17.35
CA ASP A 226 -4.53 10.62 -16.65
C ASP A 226 -5.51 10.96 -15.52
N PRO A 227 -6.73 10.39 -15.53
CA PRO A 227 -7.77 10.73 -14.57
C PRO A 227 -7.45 10.31 -13.13
N ARG A 228 -6.60 9.30 -12.89
CA ARG A 228 -6.21 8.92 -11.51
C ARG A 228 -5.23 9.91 -10.92
N LEU A 229 -4.31 10.40 -11.73
CA LEU A 229 -3.34 11.42 -11.32
C LEU A 229 -4.04 12.74 -11.00
N ILE A 230 -5.03 13.14 -11.81
CA ILE A 230 -5.91 14.28 -11.48
C ILE A 230 -6.64 14.01 -10.14
N SER A 231 -7.29 12.87 -10.01
CA SER A 231 -8.08 12.54 -8.81
C SER A 231 -7.25 12.57 -7.52
N ILE A 232 -6.07 11.94 -7.50
CA ILE A 232 -5.25 11.90 -6.29
C ILE A 232 -4.73 13.30 -5.92
N THR A 233 -4.49 14.16 -6.91
CA THR A 233 -4.12 15.57 -6.69
C THR A 233 -5.26 16.34 -6.04
N ILE A 234 -6.49 16.18 -6.53
CA ILE A 234 -7.68 16.79 -5.92
C ILE A 234 -7.82 16.31 -4.48
N VAL A 235 -7.65 15.01 -4.22
CA VAL A 235 -7.74 14.45 -2.86
C VAL A 235 -6.64 15.00 -1.95
N LEU A 236 -5.40 15.17 -2.43
CA LEU A 236 -4.33 15.82 -1.68
C LEU A 236 -4.67 17.26 -1.32
N ILE A 237 -5.21 18.04 -2.27
CA ILE A 237 -5.68 19.40 -2.01
C ILE A 237 -6.80 19.41 -0.98
N VAL A 238 -7.73 18.45 -1.04
CA VAL A 238 -8.81 18.30 -0.06
C VAL A 238 -8.27 18.01 1.35
N PHE A 239 -7.28 17.12 1.49
CA PHE A 239 -6.62 16.91 2.78
C PHE A 239 -5.90 18.18 3.26
N GLY A 240 -5.16 18.86 2.38
CA GLY A 240 -4.47 20.11 2.72
C GLY A 240 -5.44 21.21 3.18
N ALA A 241 -6.53 21.41 2.44
CA ALA A 241 -7.58 22.37 2.76
C ALA A 241 -8.28 22.05 4.09
N TYR A 242 -8.50 20.77 4.41
CA TYR A 242 -9.01 20.37 5.73
C TYR A 242 -8.10 20.84 6.88
N PHE A 243 -6.78 20.70 6.74
CA PHE A 243 -5.83 21.15 7.78
C PHE A 243 -5.67 22.66 7.82
N ALA A 244 -5.63 23.32 6.67
CA ALA A 244 -5.61 24.78 6.59
C ALA A 244 -6.83 25.39 7.29
N LEU A 245 -8.03 24.88 6.98
CA LEU A 245 -9.29 25.28 7.61
C LEU A 245 -9.25 25.07 9.13
N ARG A 246 -8.71 23.93 9.59
CA ARG A 246 -8.58 23.65 11.03
C ARG A 246 -7.62 24.60 11.72
N SER A 247 -6.49 24.91 11.09
CA SER A 247 -5.49 25.80 11.67
C SER A 247 -5.99 27.24 11.83
N ALA A 248 -6.92 27.67 10.97
CA ALA A 248 -7.47 29.02 10.98
C ALA A 248 -8.54 29.27 12.06
N ILE A 249 -8.99 28.25 12.79
CA ILE A 249 -10.06 28.38 13.79
C ILE A 249 -9.52 28.10 15.19
N GLU A 250 -9.50 29.12 16.04
CA GLU A 250 -8.99 29.03 17.42
C GLU A 250 -9.91 28.23 18.34
N HIS A 251 -11.20 28.57 18.35
CA HIS A 251 -12.20 27.93 19.23
C HIS A 251 -12.38 26.45 18.89
N GLN A 252 -12.12 25.57 19.87
CA GLN A 252 -12.10 24.11 19.69
C GLN A 252 -13.41 23.53 19.15
N ASP A 253 -14.54 23.91 19.73
CA ASP A 253 -15.84 23.34 19.34
C ASP A 253 -16.28 23.82 17.94
N GLN A 254 -15.98 25.07 17.61
CA GLN A 254 -16.22 25.64 16.28
C GLN A 254 -15.34 24.95 15.24
N ARG A 255 -14.03 24.80 15.51
CA ARG A 255 -13.08 24.08 14.65
C ARG A 255 -13.57 22.66 14.36
N ALA A 256 -13.92 21.92 15.41
CA ALA A 256 -14.42 20.56 15.29
C ALA A 256 -15.72 20.48 14.49
N ARG A 257 -16.66 21.41 14.70
CA ARG A 257 -17.93 21.46 13.96
C ARG A 257 -17.74 21.76 12.48
N ILE A 258 -16.99 22.81 12.15
CA ILE A 258 -16.77 23.23 10.76
C ILE A 258 -16.00 22.15 10.00
N SER A 259 -14.98 21.56 10.62
CA SER A 259 -14.22 20.45 10.04
C SER A 259 -15.06 19.21 9.80
N ALA A 260 -15.96 18.89 10.73
CA ALA A 260 -16.83 17.73 10.58
C ALA A 260 -17.83 17.93 9.43
N VAL A 261 -18.35 19.14 9.26
CA VAL A 261 -19.20 19.50 8.10
C VAL A 261 -18.41 19.40 6.80
N TYR A 262 -17.20 19.97 6.74
CA TYR A 262 -16.32 19.88 5.57
C TYR A 262 -16.11 18.41 5.14
N MET A 263 -15.72 17.56 6.09
CA MET A 263 -15.51 16.13 5.85
C MET A 263 -16.79 15.43 5.35
N SER A 264 -17.94 15.82 5.90
CA SER A 264 -19.24 15.24 5.54
C SER A 264 -19.70 15.61 4.14
N ILE A 265 -19.44 16.84 3.69
CA ILE A 265 -19.77 17.28 2.34
C ILE A 265 -18.84 16.63 1.31
N LEU A 266 -17.54 16.57 1.61
CA LEU A 266 -16.54 16.10 0.65
C LEU A 266 -16.41 14.58 0.54
N VAL A 267 -17.10 13.79 1.38
CA VAL A 267 -17.11 12.33 1.23
C VAL A 267 -17.61 11.88 -0.15
N LEU A 268 -18.62 12.56 -0.71
CA LEU A 268 -19.16 12.22 -2.02
C LEU A 268 -18.18 12.59 -3.15
N PRO A 269 -17.68 13.84 -3.28
CA PRO A 269 -16.64 14.19 -4.24
C PRO A 269 -15.39 13.31 -4.15
N VAL A 270 -14.85 13.08 -2.95
CA VAL A 270 -13.65 12.24 -2.77
C VAL A 270 -13.90 10.81 -3.25
N THR A 271 -15.06 10.22 -2.89
CA THR A 271 -15.43 8.87 -3.35
C THR A 271 -15.59 8.84 -4.88
N PHE A 272 -16.21 9.86 -5.46
CA PHE A 272 -16.37 9.98 -6.91
C PHE A 272 -15.01 10.04 -7.62
N PHE A 273 -14.11 10.93 -7.19
CA PHE A 273 -12.78 11.07 -7.79
C PHE A 273 -11.91 9.83 -7.57
N MET A 274 -12.00 9.13 -6.45
CA MET A 274 -11.18 7.94 -6.21
C MET A 274 -11.69 6.69 -6.95
N PHE A 275 -13.00 6.53 -7.07
CA PHE A 275 -13.57 5.28 -7.58
C PHE A 275 -14.31 5.40 -8.91
N VAL A 276 -15.04 6.47 -9.14
CA VAL A 276 -15.94 6.60 -10.30
C VAL A 276 -15.20 7.23 -11.49
N TYR A 277 -14.71 8.47 -11.34
CA TYR A 277 -14.09 9.23 -12.43
C TYR A 277 -12.97 8.45 -13.15
N PRO A 278 -12.00 7.82 -12.45
CA PRO A 278 -10.94 7.03 -13.06
C PRO A 278 -11.38 5.86 -13.96
N ARG A 279 -12.59 5.35 -13.75
CA ARG A 279 -13.11 4.17 -14.46
C ARG A 279 -14.01 4.55 -15.64
N ILE A 280 -14.56 5.76 -15.63
CA ILE A 280 -15.39 6.28 -16.72
C ILE A 280 -14.61 7.18 -17.69
N ALA A 281 -13.42 7.66 -17.29
CA ALA A 281 -12.49 8.38 -18.15
C ALA A 281 -11.42 7.44 -18.72
N GLY A 282 -11.00 7.70 -19.96
CA GLY A 282 -9.85 7.02 -20.57
C GLY A 282 -8.56 7.50 -19.91
N GLY A 283 -7.57 6.61 -19.78
CA GLY A 283 -6.32 6.89 -19.09
C GLY A 283 -5.29 5.80 -19.32
N LEU A 284 -4.04 6.10 -18.96
CA LEU A 284 -2.92 5.15 -19.03
C LEU A 284 -2.89 4.20 -17.83
N HIS A 285 -3.58 4.56 -16.75
CA HIS A 285 -3.56 3.79 -15.52
C HIS A 285 -4.40 2.50 -15.63
N PRO A 286 -3.84 1.34 -15.23
CA PRO A 286 -4.54 0.05 -15.37
C PRO A 286 -5.94 0.00 -14.75
N GLY A 287 -6.95 -0.39 -15.53
CA GLY A 287 -8.38 -0.40 -15.18
C GLY A 287 -9.13 0.91 -15.48
N SER A 288 -8.62 1.74 -16.40
CA SER A 288 -9.31 2.91 -16.96
C SER A 288 -10.32 2.50 -18.05
N LYS A 289 -11.17 3.44 -18.50
CA LYS A 289 -12.19 3.15 -19.53
C LYS A 289 -11.53 2.65 -20.82
N GLY A 290 -11.96 1.49 -21.30
CA GLY A 290 -11.44 0.87 -22.52
C GLY A 290 -10.20 0.01 -22.29
N ASP A 291 -9.67 -0.06 -21.06
CA ASP A 291 -8.66 -1.05 -20.69
C ASP A 291 -9.33 -2.43 -20.61
N VAL A 292 -8.97 -3.31 -21.54
CA VAL A 292 -9.44 -4.71 -21.55
C VAL A 292 -8.81 -5.53 -20.43
N ASN A 293 -7.73 -5.04 -19.83
CA ASN A 293 -7.18 -5.56 -18.60
C ASN A 293 -7.77 -4.79 -17.42
N SER A 294 -8.33 -5.47 -16.42
CA SER A 294 -8.77 -4.80 -15.18
C SER A 294 -7.60 -4.30 -14.30
N GLY A 295 -6.42 -4.16 -14.90
CA GLY A 295 -5.11 -3.99 -14.29
C GLY A 295 -4.57 -5.23 -13.61
N PRO A 296 -3.26 -5.29 -13.34
CA PRO A 296 -2.58 -6.49 -12.84
C PRO A 296 -3.09 -6.97 -11.48
N VAL A 297 -3.89 -6.15 -10.76
CA VAL A 297 -4.49 -6.49 -9.47
C VAL A 297 -5.85 -7.21 -9.60
N LEU A 298 -6.62 -6.91 -10.64
CA LEU A 298 -8.01 -7.36 -10.78
C LEU A 298 -8.29 -8.06 -12.12
N SER A 299 -7.31 -8.14 -13.02
CA SER A 299 -7.45 -8.77 -14.34
C SER A 299 -7.83 -10.24 -14.21
N GLY A 300 -8.87 -10.62 -14.94
CA GLY A 300 -9.35 -12.00 -15.01
C GLY A 300 -8.41 -12.94 -15.75
N GLU A 301 -7.51 -12.41 -16.60
CA GLU A 301 -6.56 -13.17 -17.40
C GLU A 301 -5.68 -14.07 -16.53
N ALA A 302 -5.47 -15.31 -17.01
CA ALA A 302 -4.87 -16.40 -16.25
C ALA A 302 -3.43 -16.09 -15.81
N ASP A 303 -2.68 -15.32 -16.61
CA ASP A 303 -1.25 -15.07 -16.42
C ASP A 303 -0.94 -13.78 -15.65
N ALA A 304 -1.91 -12.87 -15.55
CA ALA A 304 -1.70 -11.58 -14.90
C ALA A 304 -1.79 -11.64 -13.36
N MET A 305 -2.38 -12.70 -12.79
CA MET A 305 -2.57 -12.82 -11.34
C MET A 305 -2.58 -14.28 -10.85
N ASN A 306 -1.38 -14.86 -10.70
CA ASN A 306 -1.18 -16.15 -10.01
C ASN A 306 -1.61 -16.06 -8.53
N ILE A 307 -2.03 -17.18 -7.93
CA ILE A 307 -2.42 -17.28 -6.51
C ILE A 307 -1.38 -16.69 -5.56
N VAL A 308 -0.08 -16.81 -5.87
CA VAL A 308 1.01 -16.25 -5.09
C VAL A 308 0.90 -14.73 -5.01
N MET A 309 0.72 -14.04 -6.13
CA MET A 309 0.56 -12.58 -6.13
C MET A 309 -0.69 -12.14 -5.37
N GLN A 310 -1.80 -12.90 -5.45
CA GLN A 310 -3.02 -12.59 -4.71
C GLN A 310 -2.80 -12.69 -3.19
N VAL A 311 -2.06 -13.70 -2.75
CA VAL A 311 -1.72 -13.88 -1.33
C VAL A 311 -0.80 -12.76 -0.85
N ILE A 312 0.25 -12.42 -1.61
CA ILE A 312 1.17 -11.31 -1.26
C ILE A 312 0.40 -10.00 -1.20
N TYR A 313 -0.47 -9.75 -2.17
CA TYR A 313 -1.26 -8.53 -2.24
C TYR A 313 -2.32 -8.44 -1.13
N GLY A 314 -2.99 -9.56 -0.82
CA GLY A 314 -3.90 -9.66 0.32
C GLY A 314 -3.18 -9.42 1.65
N LEU A 315 -1.99 -10.00 1.83
CA LEU A 315 -1.11 -9.75 2.98
C LEU A 315 -0.69 -8.27 3.02
N ALA A 316 -0.41 -7.65 1.89
CA ALA A 316 -0.01 -6.25 1.81
C ALA A 316 -1.13 -5.31 2.28
N ILE A 317 -2.35 -5.49 1.75
CA ILE A 317 -3.54 -4.75 2.20
C ILE A 317 -3.79 -4.98 3.69
N PHE A 318 -3.77 -6.24 4.14
CA PHE A 318 -3.96 -6.58 5.55
C PHE A 318 -2.96 -5.86 6.46
N SER A 319 -1.67 -5.92 6.11
CA SER A 319 -0.57 -5.34 6.88
C SER A 319 -0.66 -3.81 6.95
N PHE A 320 -0.94 -3.15 5.83
CA PHE A 320 -1.06 -1.70 5.76
C PHE A 320 -2.29 -1.18 6.53
N ILE A 321 -3.41 -1.90 6.50
CA ILE A 321 -4.59 -1.55 7.29
C ILE A 321 -4.29 -1.70 8.79
N LEU A 322 -3.63 -2.78 9.22
CA LEU A 322 -3.21 -2.93 10.62
C LEU A 322 -2.22 -1.83 11.03
N LEU A 323 -1.23 -1.53 10.20
CA LEU A 323 -0.29 -0.43 10.42
C LEU A 323 -1.03 0.89 10.63
N TYR A 324 -1.97 1.21 9.74
CA TYR A 324 -2.81 2.40 9.84
C TYR A 324 -3.58 2.45 11.18
N PHE A 325 -4.27 1.39 11.55
CA PHE A 325 -5.03 1.37 12.81
C PHE A 325 -4.13 1.43 14.04
N TRP A 326 -2.91 0.89 13.97
CA TRP A 326 -1.92 1.04 15.04
C TRP A 326 -1.45 2.49 15.17
N MET A 327 -1.06 3.13 14.06
CA MET A 327 -0.67 4.54 14.02
C MET A 327 -1.82 5.43 14.52
N LEU A 328 -3.04 5.15 14.08
CA LEU A 328 -4.24 5.88 14.51
C LEU A 328 -4.47 5.73 16.01
N ASN A 329 -4.34 4.51 16.54
CA ASN A 329 -4.46 4.25 17.97
C ASN A 329 -3.47 5.07 18.79
N VAL A 330 -2.19 5.07 18.39
CA VAL A 330 -1.13 5.83 19.06
C VAL A 330 -1.39 7.33 18.96
N ALA A 331 -1.73 7.85 17.77
CA ALA A 331 -2.02 9.26 17.55
C ALA A 331 -3.21 9.75 18.40
N VAL A 332 -4.32 9.00 18.38
CA VAL A 332 -5.52 9.32 19.15
C VAL A 332 -5.24 9.31 20.65
N ARG A 333 -4.57 8.27 21.15
CA ARG A 333 -4.25 8.17 22.59
C ARG A 333 -3.36 9.32 23.05
N THR A 334 -2.35 9.67 22.26
CA THR A 334 -1.45 10.78 22.56
C THR A 334 -2.21 12.10 22.66
N ARG A 335 -3.04 12.42 21.65
CA ARG A 335 -3.86 13.64 21.63
C ARG A 335 -4.90 13.69 22.76
N LEU A 336 -5.53 12.56 23.09
CA LEU A 336 -6.49 12.50 24.20
C LEU A 336 -5.80 12.71 25.56
N LEU A 337 -4.58 12.20 25.75
CA LEU A 337 -3.80 12.45 26.96
C LEU A 337 -3.39 13.91 27.08
N GLU A 338 -3.00 14.53 25.97
CA GLU A 338 -2.67 15.96 25.92
C GLU A 338 -3.87 16.83 26.29
N LEU A 339 -5.05 16.58 25.73
CA LEU A 339 -6.28 17.28 26.11
C LEU A 339 -6.63 17.10 27.59
N ARG A 340 -6.45 15.90 28.15
CA ARG A 340 -6.67 15.64 29.58
C ARG A 340 -5.68 16.42 30.44
N ARG A 341 -4.41 16.50 30.02
CA ARG A 341 -3.37 17.28 30.71
C ARG A 341 -3.71 18.78 30.72
N GLN A 342 -4.11 19.34 29.57
CA GLN A 342 -4.52 20.74 29.45
C GLN A 342 -5.73 21.05 30.36
N ARG A 343 -6.76 20.21 30.32
CA ARG A 343 -7.95 20.37 31.20
C ARG A 343 -7.60 20.31 32.67
N ARG A 344 -6.69 19.41 33.08
CA ARG A 344 -6.21 19.32 34.47
C ARG A 344 -5.44 20.57 34.88
N ALA A 345 -4.55 21.09 34.03
CA ALA A 345 -3.78 22.30 34.33
C ALA A 345 -4.70 23.52 34.55
N VAL A 346 -5.73 23.70 33.71
CA VAL A 346 -6.73 24.77 33.89
C VAL A 346 -7.51 24.58 35.19
N ALA A 347 -7.93 23.36 35.51
CA ALA A 347 -8.66 23.08 36.74
C ALA A 347 -7.84 23.36 38.01
N VAL A 348 -6.54 23.06 38.00
CA VAL A 348 -5.63 23.38 39.12
C VAL A 348 -5.47 24.89 39.27
N ASN A 349 -5.18 25.61 38.18
CA ASN A 349 -5.03 27.07 38.22
C ASN A 349 -6.33 27.77 38.71
N ASN A 350 -7.49 27.29 38.28
CA ASN A 350 -8.77 27.83 38.76
C ASN A 350 -9.00 27.56 40.26
N ARG A 351 -8.56 26.41 40.79
CA ARG A 351 -8.62 26.12 42.24
C ARG A 351 -7.67 27.01 43.04
N GLU A 352 -6.46 27.24 42.55
CA GLU A 352 -5.49 28.15 43.19
C GLU A 352 -6.03 29.58 43.26
N LYS A 353 -6.63 30.08 42.18
CA LYS A 353 -7.28 31.41 42.17
C LYS A 353 -8.48 31.52 43.12
N GLN A 354 -9.12 30.40 43.45
CA GLN A 354 -10.27 30.33 44.37
C GLN A 354 -9.86 29.98 45.81
N SER A 355 -8.56 29.78 46.08
CA SER A 355 -8.06 29.50 47.42
C SER A 355 -8.18 30.74 48.32
N PRO A 356 -8.69 30.61 49.57
CA PRO A 356 -8.83 31.73 50.50
C PRO A 356 -7.51 32.41 50.86
N SER A 357 -6.35 31.78 50.63
CA SER A 357 -5.03 32.40 50.82
C SER A 357 -4.68 33.48 49.78
N ALA A 358 -5.41 33.55 48.66
CA ALA A 358 -5.23 34.54 47.60
C ALA A 358 -6.25 35.70 47.67
N MET A 359 -7.31 35.56 48.47
CA MET A 359 -8.14 36.70 48.87
C MET A 359 -7.40 37.43 49.98
N GLY A 360 -6.79 38.58 49.65
CA GLY A 360 -6.15 39.45 50.64
C GLY A 360 -7.09 39.73 51.82
N PRO A 361 -6.53 40.01 53.03
CA PRO A 361 -7.33 40.14 54.24
C PRO A 361 -8.50 41.10 54.00
N ALA A 362 -9.71 40.63 54.30
CA ALA A 362 -10.91 41.45 54.24
C ALA A 362 -10.67 42.68 55.12
N VAL A 363 -10.49 43.84 54.50
CA VAL A 363 -10.45 45.12 55.20
C VAL A 363 -11.84 45.34 55.77
N VAL A 364 -12.03 44.95 57.02
CA VAL A 364 -13.19 45.34 57.81
C VAL A 364 -13.08 46.84 58.00
N ARG A 365 -13.81 47.61 57.18
CA ARG A 365 -14.10 49.01 57.50
C ARG A 365 -15.07 48.98 58.68
N LEU A 366 -14.56 49.25 59.87
CA LEU A 366 -15.34 49.83 60.94
C LEU A 366 -15.45 51.31 60.60
N ASP A 367 -16.64 51.77 60.25
CA ASP A 367 -17.13 53.16 60.39
C ASP A 367 -18.64 53.17 60.15
#